data_AF-A0A7X7XF64-F1
#
_entry.id   AF-A0A7X7XF64-F1
#
_cell.length_a   1.000
_cell.length_b   1.000
_cell.length_c   1.000
_cell.angle_alpha   90.00
_cell.angle_beta   90.00
_cell.angle_gamma   90.00
#
_symmetry.space_group_name_H-M   'P 1'
#
loop_
_entity.id
_entity.type
_entity.pdbx_description
1 polymer ?
#
loop_
_entity_poly.entity_id
_entity_poly.type
_entity_poly.pdbx_seq_one_letter_code
_entity_poly.pdbx_strand_id
1 'polypeptide(L)'
;MNQVGLEFRGAFRSALREAKIQNFHWHDLRHTFASYLVMEGASLLAVSTLLGHRDLSMTKRYTHLSPEYLKNGVELISDRISGKKAVSVVVAS
;
A
#
# COMPACT_ATOMS: atom_id res chain seq x y z
N MET A 1 39.25 -11.37 -10.71
CA MET A 1 38.60 -10.17 -10.16
C MET A 1 37.84 -9.51 -11.30
N ASN A 2 36.51 -9.54 -11.28
CA ASN A 2 35.64 -8.55 -11.92
C ASN A 2 34.22 -8.90 -11.47
N GLN A 3 33.79 -8.25 -10.39
CA GLN A 3 32.40 -8.33 -9.93
C GLN A 3 31.54 -7.71 -11.03
N VAL A 4 30.68 -8.52 -11.65
CA VAL A 4 29.63 -8.06 -12.55
C VAL A 4 28.65 -7.28 -11.69
N GLY A 5 28.89 -5.97 -11.57
CA GLY A 5 28.02 -5.06 -10.86
C GLY A 5 26.66 -5.09 -11.54
N LEU A 6 25.66 -5.67 -10.87
CA LEU A 6 24.26 -5.46 -11.21
C LEU A 6 23.99 -3.96 -11.11
N GLU A 7 24.15 -3.27 -12.24
CA GLU A 7 23.73 -1.88 -12.40
C GLU A 7 22.19 -1.87 -12.28
N PHE A 8 21.67 -1.79 -11.05
CA PHE A 8 20.23 -1.77 -10.76
C PHE A 8 19.48 -0.76 -11.64
N ARG A 9 20.14 0.35 -11.98
CA ARG A 9 19.62 1.38 -12.90
C ARG A 9 19.49 0.90 -14.34
N GLY A 10 20.38 0.02 -14.80
CA GLY A 10 20.32 -0.62 -16.12
C GLY A 10 19.14 -1.58 -16.22
N ALA A 11 19.00 -2.48 -15.24
CA ALA A 11 17.87 -3.42 -15.18
C ALA A 11 16.52 -2.69 -15.12
N PHE A 12 16.41 -1.66 -14.28
CA PHE A 12 15.19 -0.85 -14.17
C PHE A 12 14.84 -0.13 -15.48
N ARG A 13 15.81 0.50 -16.14
CA ARG A 13 15.60 1.11 -17.47
C ARG A 13 15.17 0.10 -18.53
N SER A 14 15.71 -1.13 -18.46
CA SER A 14 15.29 -2.22 -19.34
C SER A 14 13.84 -2.62 -19.10
N ALA A 15 13.45 -2.81 -17.84
CA ALA A 15 12.09 -3.13 -17.45
C ALA A 15 11.09 -2.03 -17.88
N LEU A 16 11.45 -0.75 -17.70
CA LEU A 16 10.61 0.37 -18.16
C LEU A 16 10.42 0.39 -19.68
N ARG A 17 11.48 0.10 -20.44
CA ARG A 17 11.42 0.02 -21.91
C ARG A 17 10.51 -1.12 -22.36
N GLU A 18 10.61 -2.28 -21.73
CA GLU A 18 9.78 -3.45 -22.02
C GLU A 18 8.31 -3.22 -21.67
N ALA A 19 8.04 -2.62 -20.51
CA ALA A 19 6.71 -2.24 -20.06
C ALA A 19 6.12 -1.03 -20.84
N LYS A 20 6.91 -0.38 -21.71
CA LYS A 20 6.54 0.82 -22.49
C LYS A 20 6.11 2.00 -21.59
N ILE A 21 6.70 2.13 -20.42
CA ILE A 21 6.40 3.20 -19.46
C ILE A 21 7.43 4.33 -19.63
N GLN A 22 6.94 5.56 -19.79
CA GLN A 22 7.77 6.76 -19.88
C GLN A 22 7.63 7.61 -18.60
N ASN A 23 8.65 8.42 -18.31
CA ASN A 23 8.67 9.38 -17.18
C ASN A 23 8.42 8.75 -15.79
N PHE A 24 8.85 7.50 -15.59
CA PHE A 24 8.67 6.77 -14.34
C PHE A 24 10.00 6.65 -13.57
N HIS A 25 9.94 6.97 -12.27
CA HIS A 25 11.07 7.05 -11.38
C HIS A 25 10.99 5.97 -10.30
N TRP A 26 12.13 5.70 -9.66
CA TRP A 26 12.21 4.72 -8.56
C TRP A 26 11.24 5.01 -7.41
N HIS A 27 11.01 6.29 -7.09
CA HIS A 27 10.08 6.69 -6.05
C HIS A 27 8.62 6.39 -6.40
N ASP A 28 8.27 6.26 -7.68
CA ASP A 28 6.91 5.99 -8.12
C ASP A 28 6.47 4.55 -7.78
N LEU A 29 7.41 3.61 -7.70
CA LEU A 29 7.13 2.26 -7.16
C LEU A 29 6.68 2.32 -5.70
N ARG A 30 7.36 3.16 -4.90
CA ARG A 30 7.03 3.34 -3.49
C ARG A 30 5.67 4.02 -3.32
N HIS A 31 5.37 5.00 -4.18
CA HIS A 31 4.05 5.61 -4.24
C HIS A 31 2.97 4.60 -4.60
N THR A 32 3.22 3.78 -5.62
CA THR A 32 2.29 2.73 -6.08
C THR A 32 1.99 1.73 -4.97
N PHE A 33 3.03 1.20 -4.31
CA PHE A 33 2.87 0.25 -3.20
C PHE A 33 2.06 0.85 -2.04
N ALA A 34 2.34 2.10 -1.65
CA ALA A 34 1.61 2.78 -0.59
C ALA A 34 0.13 3.00 -0.94
N SER A 35 -0.15 3.41 -2.17
CA SER A 35 -1.52 3.62 -2.65
C SER A 35 -2.33 2.32 -2.61
N TYR A 36 -1.78 1.22 -3.12
CA TYR A 36 -2.45 -0.08 -3.07
C TYR A 36 -2.77 -0.52 -1.64
N LEU A 37 -1.82 -0.43 -0.72
CA LEU A 37 -2.08 -0.82 0.67
C LEU A 37 -3.19 0.00 1.31
N VAL A 38 -3.22 1.31 1.08
CA VAL A 38 -4.26 2.16 1.64
C VAL A 38 -5.62 1.88 1.00
N MET A 39 -5.66 1.62 -0.31
CA MET A 39 -6.89 1.21 -1.02
C MET A 39 -7.44 -0.13 -0.52
N GLU A 40 -6.57 -1.09 -0.16
CA GLU A 40 -6.95 -2.36 0.48
C GLU A 40 -7.35 -2.20 1.97
N GLY A 41 -7.39 -0.97 2.48
CA GLY A 41 -7.83 -0.67 3.85
C GLY A 41 -6.75 -0.81 4.92
N ALA A 42 -5.47 -0.89 4.56
CA ALA A 42 -4.39 -0.88 5.53
C ALA A 42 -4.32 0.48 6.26
N SER A 43 -4.04 0.45 7.56
CA SER A 43 -3.88 1.67 8.34
C SER A 43 -2.65 2.47 7.88
N LEU A 44 -2.74 3.80 7.92
CA LEU A 44 -1.61 4.67 7.57
C LEU A 44 -0.37 4.41 8.44
N LEU A 45 -0.57 3.97 9.68
CA LEU A 45 0.54 3.57 10.56
C LEU A 45 1.25 2.33 10.01
N ALA A 46 0.51 1.28 9.64
CA ALA A 46 1.07 0.08 9.05
C ALA A 46 1.82 0.38 7.74
N VAL A 47 1.21 1.19 6.86
CA VAL A 47 1.86 1.62 5.61
C VAL A 47 3.13 2.42 5.90
N SER A 48 3.12 3.32 6.89
CA SER A 48 4.29 4.10 7.31
C SER A 48 5.43 3.21 7.80
N THR A 49 5.12 2.18 8.59
CA THR A 49 6.10 1.22 9.11
C THR A 49 6.69 0.36 8.00
N LEU A 50 5.86 -0.18 7.10
CA LEU A 50 6.29 -1.00 5.97
C LEU A 50 7.19 -0.23 5.00
N LEU A 51 6.88 1.05 4.80
CA LEU A 51 7.69 1.94 4.00
C LEU A 51 8.96 2.37 4.76
N GLY A 52 8.94 2.43 6.08
CA GLY A 52 10.03 2.99 6.88
C GLY A 52 10.06 4.52 6.80
N HIS A 53 8.89 5.17 6.76
CA HIS A 53 8.84 6.62 6.87
C HIS A 53 9.20 7.07 8.29
N ARG A 54 10.08 8.07 8.38
CA ARG A 54 10.49 8.68 9.64
C ARG A 54 9.37 9.51 10.28
N ASP A 55 8.46 10.03 9.47
CA ASP A 55 7.33 10.84 9.90
C ASP A 55 6.07 10.39 9.16
N LEU A 56 4.97 10.25 9.92
CA LEU A 56 3.66 9.92 9.41
C LEU A 56 3.14 10.97 8.40
N SER A 57 3.62 12.21 8.49
CA SER A 57 3.34 13.28 7.51
C SER A 57 3.67 12.86 6.06
N MET A 58 4.70 12.03 5.86
CA MET A 58 5.04 11.48 4.54
C MET A 58 3.97 10.53 4.01
N THR A 59 3.33 9.77 4.90
CA THR A 59 2.27 8.80 4.57
C THR A 59 0.89 9.47 4.45
N LYS A 60 0.70 10.67 5.03
CA LYS A 60 -0.56 11.41 4.93
C LYS A 60 -0.99 11.72 3.49
N ARG A 61 -0.06 11.70 2.52
CA ARG A 61 -0.40 11.87 1.10
C ARG A 61 -1.44 10.84 0.61
N TYR A 62 -1.51 9.65 1.22
CA TYR A 62 -2.41 8.58 0.78
C TYR A 62 -3.75 8.54 1.52
N THR A 63 -3.97 9.40 2.52
CA THR A 63 -5.18 9.36 3.38
C THR A 63 -6.49 9.40 2.59
N HIS A 64 -6.51 10.14 1.49
CA HIS A 64 -7.67 10.35 0.64
C HIS A 64 -8.04 9.13 -0.23
N LEU A 65 -7.17 8.13 -0.34
CA LEU A 65 -7.43 6.90 -1.09
C LEU A 65 -8.30 5.91 -0.32
N SER A 66 -8.59 6.22 0.95
CA SER A 66 -9.34 5.34 1.85
C SER A 66 -10.48 6.08 2.59
N PRO A 67 -11.42 6.75 1.89
CA PRO A 67 -12.65 7.21 2.52
C PRO A 67 -13.51 6.03 2.99
N GLU A 68 -13.40 4.88 2.33
CA GLU A 68 -14.18 3.66 2.62
C GLU A 68 -13.77 2.97 3.93
N TYR A 69 -12.50 3.04 4.35
CA TYR A 69 -12.06 2.49 5.65
C TYR A 69 -12.78 3.15 6.83
N LEU A 70 -13.00 4.47 6.79
CA LEU A 70 -13.71 5.17 7.86
C LEU A 70 -15.18 4.71 7.93
N LYS A 71 -15.79 4.47 6.76
CA LYS A 71 -17.15 3.96 6.66
C LYS A 71 -17.24 2.53 7.23
N ASN A 72 -16.31 1.65 6.86
CA ASN A 72 -16.22 0.29 7.37
C ASN A 72 -16.02 0.26 8.89
N GLY A 73 -15.19 1.14 9.45
CA GLY A 73 -14.97 1.23 10.89
C GLY A 73 -16.24 1.60 11.68
N VAL A 74 -17.04 2.53 11.17
CA VAL A 74 -18.32 2.92 11.78
C VAL A 74 -19.37 1.82 11.62
N GLU A 75 -19.44 1.17 10.46
CA GLU A 75 -20.33 0.04 10.22
C GLU A 75 -20.03 -1.13 11.17
N LEU A 76 -18.76 -1.47 11.40
CA LEU A 76 -18.35 -2.51 12.35
C LEU A 76 -18.82 -2.23 13.78
N ILE A 77 -18.72 -0.98 14.23
CA ILE A 77 -19.19 -0.59 15.57
C ILE A 77 -20.72 -0.58 15.61
N SER A 78 -21.37 -0.08 14.55
CA SER A 78 -22.83 -0.06 14.41
C SER A 78 -23.42 -1.47 14.46
N ASP A 79 -22.84 -2.42 13.73
CA ASP A 79 -23.28 -3.83 13.72
C ASP A 79 -23.07 -4.51 15.07
N ARG A 80 -21.95 -4.22 15.75
CA ARG A 80 -21.67 -4.71 17.10
C ARG A 80 -22.67 -4.15 18.13
N ILE A 81 -23.03 -2.87 18.04
CA ILE A 81 -23.98 -2.22 18.96
C ILE A 81 -25.42 -2.66 18.68
N SER A 82 -25.78 -2.83 17.40
CA SER A 82 -27.13 -3.22 16.97
C SER A 82 -27.43 -4.71 17.13
N GLY A 83 -26.47 -5.52 17.59
CA GLY A 83 -26.68 -6.93 17.93
C GLY A 83 -26.80 -7.87 16.72
N LYS A 84 -26.45 -7.41 15.51
CA LYS A 84 -26.36 -8.30 14.34
C LYS A 84 -25.14 -9.21 14.51
N LYS A 85 -25.39 -10.51 14.62
CA LYS A 85 -24.36 -11.54 14.82
C LYS A 85 -23.33 -11.45 13.68
N ALA A 86 -22.06 -11.26 14.05
CA ALA A 86 -20.95 -11.36 13.11
C ALA A 86 -21.00 -12.73 12.42
N VAL A 87 -21.15 -12.72 11.10
CA VAL A 87 -21.03 -13.93 10.28
C VAL A 87 -19.64 -14.52 10.54
N SER A 88 -19.65 -15.78 10.98
CA SER A 88 -18.46 -16.58 11.20
C SER A 88 -17.76 -16.80 9.86
N VAL A 89 -16.78 -15.96 9.54
CA VAL A 89 -15.80 -16.29 8.50
C VAL A 89 -14.79 -17.25 9.13
N VAL A 90 -15.21 -18.51 9.17
CA VAL A 90 -14.30 -19.66 9.26
C VAL A 90 -13.63 -19.73 7.89
N VAL A 91 -12.43 -19.15 7.73
CA VAL A 91 -11.56 -19.58 6.64
C VAL A 91 -10.97 -20.92 7.10
N ALA A 92 -11.59 -21.99 6.61
CA ALA A 92 -11.03 -23.32 6.61
C ALA A 92 -9.74 -23.34 5.78
N SER A 93 -8.81 -24.16 6.26
CA SER A 93 -7.72 -24.88 5.56
C SER A 93 -7.25 -24.38 4.20
#